data_AF-A0A9D4T7F3-F1
#
_entry.id   AF-A0A9D4T7F3-F1
#
_cell.length_a   1.000
_cell.length_b   1.000
_cell.length_c   1.000
_cell.angle_alpha   90.00
_cell.angle_beta   90.00
_cell.angle_gamma   90.00
#
_symmetry.space_group_name_H-M   'P 1'
#
loop_
_entity.id
_entity.type
_entity.pdbx_description
1 polymer ?
#
loop_
_entity_poly.entity_id
_entity_poly.type
_entity_poly.pdbx_seq_one_letter_code
_entity_poly.pdbx_strand_id
1 'polypeptide(L)'
;MADIRRVHRFRDHPIAGVNWRPTRFVDELPSSRVCGLCRMIPTRTVLLPCSHILCQSCHAASPQGGSRLCPLDQEPFEEAECTSYALPVSPANALKVYCWNEAHGCEYEGAMEEMLQHFEKECTFHVVECFQCGEAVLHRELATHYVTWCSVGVSSALRDNTSSEYGAVTIEDLRDAIKVVRLLSYFNQVLPAVQSQMNELTEEVTNQESRLAEVTGEGLLNTRPRLPRLSCRNRLLGEMQRMKPARQRRPYPAGRN
;
A
#
# COMPACT_ATOMS: atom_id res chain seq x y z
N MET A 1 18.46 -20.99 13.20
CA MET A 1 16.99 -21.04 12.99
C MET A 1 16.38 -20.05 13.95
N ALA A 2 15.74 -18.98 13.46
CA ALA A 2 15.09 -18.01 14.35
C ALA A 2 13.99 -18.72 15.16
N ASP A 3 13.95 -18.48 16.46
CA ASP A 3 12.90 -19.01 17.33
C ASP A 3 11.57 -18.33 16.98
N ILE A 4 10.79 -18.98 16.10
CA ILE A 4 9.50 -18.48 15.60
C ILE A 4 8.55 -18.17 16.76
N ARG A 5 8.74 -18.76 17.94
CA ARG A 5 7.94 -18.50 19.14
C ARG A 5 8.05 -17.07 19.65
N ARG A 6 9.10 -16.34 19.29
CA ARG A 6 9.35 -14.96 19.71
C ARG A 6 9.03 -13.93 18.64
N VAL A 7 8.45 -14.32 17.51
CA VAL A 7 8.06 -13.40 16.44
C VAL A 7 6.57 -13.11 16.54
N HIS A 8 6.23 -11.88 16.89
CA HIS A 8 4.85 -11.41 17.00
C HIS A 8 4.63 -10.14 16.18
N ARG A 9 3.35 -9.76 16.04
CA ARG A 9 2.94 -8.52 15.38
C ARG A 9 2.06 -7.73 16.33
N PHE A 10 2.31 -6.43 16.42
CA PHE A 10 1.39 -5.53 17.08
C PHE A 10 0.16 -5.29 16.22
N ARG A 11 -0.98 -5.11 16.89
CA ARG A 11 -2.24 -4.70 16.28
C ARG A 11 -2.81 -3.51 17.03
N ASP A 12 -3.15 -2.47 16.29
CA ASP A 12 -3.74 -1.22 16.78
C ASP A 12 -2.88 -0.49 17.83
N HIS A 13 -1.56 -0.69 17.79
CA HIS A 13 -0.59 -0.04 18.67
C HIS A 13 -0.47 1.45 18.33
N PRO A 14 -0.34 2.34 19.34
CA PRO A 14 -0.35 3.79 19.12
C PRO A 14 0.88 4.34 18.41
N ILE A 15 2.02 3.66 18.50
CA ILE A 15 3.22 4.04 17.75
C ILE A 15 3.00 3.72 16.27
N ALA A 16 3.14 4.71 15.39
CA ALA A 16 3.04 4.50 13.94
C ALA A 16 4.19 3.62 13.42
N GLY A 17 3.98 2.89 12.31
CA GLY A 17 5.03 2.08 11.67
C GLY A 17 5.32 0.72 12.31
N VAL A 18 4.77 0.40 13.49
CA VAL A 18 5.00 -0.89 14.17
C VAL A 18 3.93 -1.94 13.89
N ASN A 19 2.70 -1.51 13.58
CA ASN A 19 1.57 -2.41 13.39
C ASN A 19 1.79 -3.33 12.18
N TRP A 20 1.32 -4.58 12.30
CA TRP A 20 1.42 -5.63 11.25
C TRP A 20 2.84 -6.08 10.90
N ARG A 21 3.87 -5.41 11.42
CA ARG A 21 5.26 -5.72 11.12
C ARG A 21 5.75 -6.88 12.00
N PRO A 22 6.26 -7.98 11.39
CA PRO A 22 6.84 -9.08 12.16
C PRO A 22 8.02 -8.56 12.98
N THR A 23 7.94 -8.73 14.30
CA THR A 23 8.93 -8.20 15.23
C THR A 23 9.39 -9.32 16.14
N ARG A 24 10.72 -9.50 16.24
CA ARG A 24 11.34 -10.50 17.10
C ARG A 24 11.56 -9.91 18.49
N PHE A 25 10.95 -10.52 19.49
CA PHE A 25 11.07 -10.13 20.88
C PHE A 25 12.29 -10.81 21.51
N VAL A 26 12.93 -10.10 22.44
CA VAL A 26 14.04 -10.66 23.24
C VAL A 26 13.51 -11.77 24.14
N ASP A 27 12.47 -11.45 24.89
CA ASP A 27 11.80 -12.36 25.81
C ASP A 27 10.57 -13.01 25.17
N GLU A 28 10.24 -14.23 25.62
CA GLU A 28 8.96 -14.85 25.27
C GLU A 28 7.82 -14.07 25.91
N LEU A 29 6.79 -13.79 25.11
CA LEU A 29 5.62 -13.08 25.61
C LEU A 29 4.69 -14.04 26.35
N PRO A 30 4.10 -13.61 27.47
CA PRO A 30 3.10 -14.42 28.15
C PRO A 30 1.89 -14.61 27.24
N SER A 31 1.28 -15.80 27.28
CA SER A 31 0.10 -16.14 26.48
C SER A 31 -1.07 -15.17 26.71
N SER A 32 -1.09 -14.47 27.85
CA SER A 32 -2.08 -13.45 28.18
C SER A 32 -1.99 -12.16 27.37
N ARG A 33 -0.88 -11.95 26.65
CA ARG A 33 -0.66 -10.78 25.78
C ARG A 33 -0.83 -11.06 24.30
N VAL A 34 -0.93 -12.33 23.92
CA VAL A 34 -0.93 -12.77 22.53
C VAL A 34 -2.26 -13.46 22.26
N CYS A 35 -2.95 -13.04 21.21
CA CYS A 35 -4.16 -13.72 20.76
C CYS A 35 -3.83 -15.19 20.40
N GLY A 36 -4.53 -16.15 21.01
CA GLY A 36 -4.33 -17.58 20.75
C GLY A 36 -4.59 -17.98 19.30
N LEU A 37 -5.49 -17.27 18.62
CA LEU A 37 -5.88 -17.54 17.23
C LEU A 37 -4.93 -16.91 16.20
N CYS A 38 -4.79 -15.58 16.20
CA CYS A 38 -4.00 -14.86 15.18
C CYS A 38 -2.55 -14.55 15.60
N ARG A 39 -2.17 -14.88 16.83
CA ARG A 39 -0.83 -14.68 17.41
C ARG A 39 -0.32 -13.23 17.42
N MET A 40 -1.21 -12.26 17.22
CA MET A 40 -0.92 -10.83 17.34
C MET A 40 -1.02 -10.36 18.80
N ILE A 41 -0.33 -9.26 19.10
CA ILE A 41 -0.40 -8.52 20.36
C ILE A 41 -1.43 -7.39 20.16
N PRO A 42 -2.68 -7.53 20.65
CA PRO A 42 -3.69 -6.50 20.47
C PRO A 42 -3.62 -5.45 21.59
N THR A 43 -4.24 -4.29 21.39
CA THR A 43 -4.50 -3.35 22.49
C THR A 43 -5.63 -3.79 23.40
N ARG A 44 -6.54 -4.64 22.91
CA ARG A 44 -7.66 -5.21 23.68
C ARG A 44 -7.76 -6.71 23.49
N THR A 45 -7.88 -7.41 24.59
CA THR A 45 -8.04 -8.87 24.67
C THR A 45 -9.38 -9.22 25.29
N VAL A 46 -9.93 -10.36 24.85
CA VAL A 46 -11.12 -10.99 25.38
C VAL A 46 -10.72 -12.36 25.91
N LEU A 47 -10.95 -12.59 27.19
CA LEU A 47 -10.79 -13.87 27.86
C LEU A 47 -12.13 -14.62 27.82
N LEU A 48 -12.11 -15.80 27.22
CA LEU A 48 -13.26 -16.70 27.17
C LEU A 48 -13.35 -17.55 28.45
N PRO A 49 -14.52 -18.12 28.77
CA PRO A 49 -14.70 -19.00 29.95
C PRO A 49 -13.78 -20.23 29.94
N CYS A 50 -13.47 -20.76 28.75
CA CYS A 50 -12.50 -21.84 28.55
C CYS A 50 -11.03 -21.42 28.76
N SER A 51 -10.79 -20.20 29.29
CA SER A 51 -9.48 -19.61 29.55
C SER A 51 -8.63 -19.25 28.32
N HIS A 52 -9.21 -19.36 27.12
CA HIS A 52 -8.56 -18.90 25.89
C HIS A 52 -8.66 -17.38 25.71
N ILE A 53 -7.59 -16.78 25.18
CA ILE A 53 -7.48 -15.32 25.01
C ILE A 53 -7.47 -14.99 23.53
N LEU A 54 -8.39 -14.14 23.11
CA LEU A 54 -8.53 -13.67 21.73
C LEU A 54 -8.40 -12.15 21.64
N CYS A 55 -8.00 -11.62 20.50
CA CYS A 55 -8.16 -10.19 20.24
C CYS A 55 -9.61 -9.87 19.86
N GLN A 56 -10.03 -8.63 20.09
CA GLN A 56 -11.42 -8.20 19.87
C GLN A 56 -11.94 -8.54 18.46
N SER A 57 -11.12 -8.37 17.43
CA SER A 57 -11.49 -8.71 16.05
C SER A 57 -11.69 -10.22 15.80
N CYS A 58 -10.85 -11.07 16.39
CA CYS A 58 -10.98 -12.52 16.26
C CYS A 58 -12.20 -13.03 17.03
N HIS A 59 -12.46 -12.43 18.19
CA HIS A 59 -13.65 -12.70 18.95
C HIS A 59 -14.93 -12.29 18.19
N ALA A 60 -14.98 -11.07 17.65
CA ALA A 60 -16.12 -10.54 16.89
C ALA A 60 -16.38 -11.26 15.55
N ALA A 61 -15.37 -11.91 14.98
CA ALA A 61 -15.51 -12.73 13.78
C ALA A 61 -16.25 -14.06 14.01
N SER A 62 -16.53 -14.42 15.27
CA SER A 62 -17.33 -15.61 15.59
C SER A 62 -18.77 -15.44 15.07
N PRO A 63 -19.39 -16.50 14.52
CA PRO A 63 -20.70 -16.41 13.89
C PRO A 63 -21.75 -15.84 14.84
N GLN A 64 -22.54 -14.89 14.32
CA GLN A 64 -23.63 -14.25 15.06
C GLN A 64 -24.91 -15.06 14.86
N GLY A 65 -25.40 -15.70 15.93
CA GLY A 65 -26.63 -16.48 15.96
C GLY A 65 -26.42 -17.90 16.50
N GLY A 66 -26.90 -18.16 17.71
CA GLY A 66 -26.72 -19.42 18.45
C GLY A 66 -25.65 -19.32 19.55
N SER A 67 -25.36 -20.45 20.21
CA SER A 67 -24.25 -20.58 21.16
C SER A 67 -22.93 -20.38 20.41
N ARG A 68 -22.13 -19.39 20.81
CA ARG A 68 -20.81 -19.18 20.22
C ARG A 68 -19.88 -20.30 20.66
N LEU A 69 -19.00 -20.73 19.76
CA LEU A 69 -17.99 -21.74 20.06
C LEU A 69 -16.62 -21.08 20.05
N CYS A 70 -15.78 -21.41 21.02
CA CYS A 70 -14.40 -20.98 21.01
C CYS A 70 -13.68 -21.59 19.79
N PRO A 71 -12.95 -20.80 19.00
CA PRO A 71 -12.29 -21.28 17.78
C PRO A 71 -11.09 -22.20 18.03
N LEU A 72 -10.66 -22.38 19.29
CA LEU A 72 -9.49 -23.17 19.66
C LEU A 72 -9.83 -24.58 20.18
N ASP A 73 -10.92 -24.71 20.94
CA ASP A 73 -11.34 -25.96 21.59
C ASP A 73 -12.81 -26.34 21.29
N GLN A 74 -13.56 -25.47 20.59
CA GLN A 74 -14.98 -25.63 20.28
C GLN A 74 -15.89 -25.67 21.50
N GLU A 75 -15.43 -25.18 22.66
CA GLU A 75 -16.30 -25.07 23.83
C GLU A 75 -17.33 -23.95 23.64
N PRO A 76 -18.61 -24.18 23.99
CA PRO A 76 -19.64 -23.16 23.92
C PRO A 76 -19.40 -22.07 24.97
N PHE A 77 -19.66 -20.83 24.62
CA PHE A 77 -19.59 -19.70 25.54
C PHE A 77 -20.68 -18.67 25.25
N GLU A 78 -21.09 -17.94 26.29
CA GLU A 78 -21.93 -16.75 26.14
C GLU A 78 -21.09 -15.46 26.21
N GLU A 79 -21.52 -14.44 25.47
CA GLU A 79 -20.85 -13.13 25.44
C GLU A 79 -20.74 -12.50 26.84
N ALA A 80 -21.74 -12.72 27.69
CA ALA A 80 -21.81 -12.17 29.04
C ALA A 80 -20.76 -12.78 29.99
N GLU A 81 -20.26 -13.98 29.68
CA GLU A 81 -19.23 -14.67 30.47
C GLU A 81 -17.81 -14.28 30.05
N CYS A 82 -17.67 -13.59 28.91
CA CYS A 82 -16.39 -13.12 28.41
C CYS A 82 -15.91 -11.88 29.20
N THR A 83 -14.63 -11.86 29.56
CA THR A 83 -14.00 -10.70 30.19
C THR A 83 -13.12 -9.96 29.19
N SER A 84 -13.43 -8.69 28.93
CA SER A 84 -12.62 -7.82 28.05
C SER A 84 -11.75 -6.87 28.87
N TYR A 85 -10.48 -6.76 28.50
CA TYR A 85 -9.55 -5.83 29.14
C TYR A 85 -8.57 -5.23 28.12
N ALA A 86 -8.14 -4.00 28.39
CA ALA A 86 -7.12 -3.32 27.60
C ALA A 86 -5.73 -3.69 28.13
N LEU A 87 -4.81 -4.01 27.22
CA LEU A 87 -3.40 -4.15 27.56
C LEU A 87 -2.79 -2.74 27.61
N PRO A 88 -2.22 -2.33 28.75
CA PRO A 88 -1.64 -1.00 28.87
C PRO A 88 -0.48 -0.81 27.88
N VAL A 89 -0.41 0.37 27.27
CA VAL A 89 0.60 0.71 26.25
C VAL A 89 2.00 0.75 26.85
N SER A 90 2.19 1.34 28.02
CA SER A 90 3.51 1.50 28.64
C SER A 90 4.27 0.16 28.82
N PRO A 91 3.65 -0.89 29.40
CA PRO A 91 4.23 -2.23 29.43
C PRO A 91 4.38 -2.91 28.07
N ALA A 92 3.71 -2.44 27.01
CA ALA A 92 3.90 -2.94 25.64
C ALA A 92 5.10 -2.26 24.97
N ASN A 93 5.29 -0.95 25.19
CA ASN A 93 6.47 -0.21 24.72
C ASN A 93 7.75 -0.71 25.40
N ALA A 94 7.67 -1.09 26.68
CA ALA A 94 8.80 -1.64 27.43
C ALA A 94 9.24 -3.04 26.98
N LEU A 95 8.49 -3.70 26.08
CA LEU A 95 8.90 -4.99 25.53
C LEU A 95 10.16 -4.79 24.70
N LYS A 96 11.21 -5.55 25.05
CA LYS A 96 12.46 -5.53 24.30
C LYS A 96 12.33 -6.30 22.99
N VAL A 97 12.82 -5.68 21.92
CA VAL A 97 12.78 -6.21 20.56
C VAL A 97 14.13 -6.05 19.89
N TYR A 98 14.42 -6.93 18.94
CA TYR A 98 15.56 -6.78 18.05
C TYR A 98 15.24 -5.86 16.88
N CYS A 99 16.25 -5.17 16.38
CA CYS A 99 16.15 -4.40 15.15
C CYS A 99 15.63 -5.27 13.99
N TRP A 100 14.76 -4.72 13.16
CA TRP A 100 14.24 -5.43 11.98
C TRP A 100 15.33 -5.80 10.95
N ASN A 101 16.51 -5.18 11.03
CA ASN A 101 17.69 -5.52 10.22
C ASN A 101 18.67 -6.46 10.93
N GLU A 102 18.25 -7.16 11.99
CA GLU A 102 19.08 -8.14 12.71
C GLU A 102 19.64 -9.22 11.78
N ALA A 103 18.80 -9.75 10.88
CA ALA A 103 19.22 -10.72 9.86
C ALA A 103 20.31 -10.19 8.91
N HIS A 104 20.52 -8.88 8.87
CA HIS A 104 21.52 -8.20 8.05
C HIS A 104 22.72 -7.70 8.87
N GLY A 105 22.81 -8.06 10.16
CA GLY A 105 23.96 -7.77 11.02
C GLY A 105 23.74 -6.61 12.00
N CYS A 106 22.52 -6.09 12.14
CA CYS A 106 22.23 -5.11 13.18
C CYS A 106 22.06 -5.78 14.55
N GLU A 107 22.92 -5.47 15.50
CA GLU A 107 22.89 -6.07 16.85
C GLU A 107 22.04 -5.28 17.85
N TYR A 108 21.33 -4.24 17.40
CA TYR A 108 20.54 -3.40 18.29
C TYR A 108 19.36 -4.17 18.89
N GLU A 109 19.22 -4.07 20.21
CA GLU A 109 18.04 -4.47 20.97
C GLU A 109 17.62 -3.34 21.93
N GLY A 110 16.32 -3.14 22.10
CA GLY A 110 15.79 -2.03 22.91
C GLY A 110 14.28 -2.07 23.05
N ALA A 111 13.72 -1.10 23.76
CA ALA A 111 12.27 -0.91 23.83
C ALA A 111 11.69 -0.66 22.41
N MET A 112 10.42 -0.99 22.18
CA MET A 112 9.83 -0.90 20.82
C MET A 112 9.92 0.50 20.22
N GLU A 113 9.73 1.54 21.04
CA GLU A 113 9.81 2.94 20.62
C GLU A 113 11.24 3.37 20.24
N GLU A 114 12.21 3.00 21.09
CA GLU A 114 13.63 3.27 20.85
C GLU A 114 14.15 2.49 19.64
N MET A 115 13.70 1.25 19.45
CA MET A 115 14.04 0.43 18.30
C MET A 115 13.50 1.03 17.00
N LEU A 116 12.29 1.59 17.01
CA LEU A 116 11.76 2.29 15.84
C LEU A 116 12.59 3.53 15.52
N GLN A 117 12.94 4.33 16.53
CA GLN A 117 13.81 5.49 16.36
C GLN A 117 15.17 5.08 15.78
N HIS A 118 15.78 4.03 16.34
CA HIS A 118 17.02 3.45 15.83
C HIS A 118 16.87 3.03 14.37
N PHE A 119 15.83 2.26 14.04
CA PHE A 119 15.58 1.77 12.68
C PHE A 119 15.48 2.93 11.69
N GLU A 120 14.74 3.98 12.01
CA GLU A 120 14.50 5.10 11.08
C GLU A 120 15.70 6.05 10.94
N LYS A 121 16.44 6.29 12.03
CA LYS A 121 17.42 7.41 12.07
C LYS A 121 18.88 6.96 12.17
N GLU A 122 19.15 5.77 12.71
CA GLU A 122 20.50 5.37 13.12
C GLU A 122 20.98 4.08 12.44
N CYS A 123 20.05 3.21 12.03
CA CYS A 123 20.40 1.89 11.52
C CYS A 123 21.12 1.98 10.17
N THR A 124 22.38 1.50 10.12
CA THR A 124 23.17 1.46 8.88
C THR A 124 23.00 0.16 8.08
N PHE A 125 22.15 -0.76 8.57
CA PHE A 125 21.97 -2.11 8.02
C PHE A 125 20.73 -2.26 7.13
N HIS A 126 20.17 -1.14 6.67
CA HIS A 126 19.07 -1.16 5.71
C HIS A 126 19.51 -1.82 4.41
N VAL A 127 18.71 -2.77 3.95
CA VAL A 127 18.92 -3.45 2.67
C VAL A 127 18.00 -2.87 1.62
N VAL A 128 18.55 -2.65 0.43
CA VAL A 128 17.82 -2.19 -0.76
C VAL A 128 18.16 -3.10 -1.93
N GLU A 129 17.21 -3.28 -2.85
CA GLU A 129 17.47 -3.98 -4.11
C GLU A 129 18.23 -3.05 -5.05
N CYS A 130 19.38 -3.48 -5.55
CA CYS A 130 20.08 -2.76 -6.59
C CYS A 130 19.27 -2.79 -7.89
N PHE A 131 18.86 -1.62 -8.38
CA PHE A 131 18.05 -1.53 -9.58
C PHE A 131 18.70 -2.14 -10.84
N GLN A 132 20.04 -2.11 -10.93
CA GLN A 132 20.78 -2.60 -12.10
C GLN A 132 20.87 -4.13 -12.15
N CYS A 133 21.24 -4.78 -11.05
CA CYS A 133 21.51 -6.22 -11.01
C CYS A 133 20.45 -7.02 -10.24
N GLY A 134 19.67 -6.39 -9.35
CA GLY A 134 18.69 -7.03 -8.49
C GLY A 134 19.24 -7.59 -7.19
N GLU A 135 20.54 -7.45 -6.94
CA GLU A 135 21.15 -7.92 -5.70
C GLU A 135 20.65 -7.11 -4.50
N ALA A 136 20.45 -7.79 -3.38
CA ALA A 136 20.17 -7.16 -2.10
C ALA A 136 21.47 -6.59 -1.52
N VAL A 137 21.57 -5.27 -1.44
CA VAL A 137 22.78 -4.56 -1.00
C VAL A 137 22.45 -3.67 0.19
N LEU A 138 23.39 -3.55 1.14
CA LEU A 138 23.26 -2.55 2.21
C LEU A 138 23.24 -1.14 1.59
N HIS A 139 22.27 -0.31 2.00
CA HIS A 139 22.09 1.04 1.47
C HIS A 139 23.39 1.87 1.53
N ARG A 140 24.14 1.74 2.63
CA ARG A 140 25.45 2.40 2.81
C ARG A 140 26.53 1.96 1.81
N GLU A 141 26.41 0.75 1.27
CA GLU A 141 27.33 0.14 0.30
C GLU A 141 26.78 0.17 -1.13
N LEU A 142 25.60 0.77 -1.35
CA LEU A 142 24.99 0.80 -2.68
C LEU A 142 25.87 1.58 -3.67
N ALA A 143 26.38 2.73 -3.28
CA ALA A 143 27.23 3.55 -4.14
C ALA A 143 28.52 2.83 -4.54
N THR A 144 29.17 2.15 -3.58
CA THR A 144 30.38 1.37 -3.88
C THR A 144 30.04 0.19 -4.79
N HIS A 145 28.97 -0.56 -4.49
CA HIS A 145 28.48 -1.64 -5.34
C HIS A 145 28.37 -1.21 -6.82
N TYR A 146 27.74 -0.06 -7.11
CA TYR A 146 27.61 0.44 -8.49
C TYR A 146 28.94 0.64 -9.22
N VAL A 147 29.99 1.06 -8.51
CA VAL A 147 31.30 1.38 -9.10
C VAL A 147 32.20 0.16 -9.23
N THR A 148 32.14 -0.77 -8.27
CA THR A 148 33.19 -1.78 -8.10
C THR A 148 32.80 -3.19 -8.53
N TRP A 149 31.58 -3.63 -8.23
CA TRP A 149 31.18 -5.04 -8.40
C TRP A 149 29.70 -5.23 -8.74
N CYS A 150 29.02 -4.18 -9.21
CA CYS A 150 27.70 -4.28 -9.83
C CYS A 150 27.85 -5.05 -11.13
N SER A 151 27.93 -6.36 -10.96
CA SER A 151 28.03 -7.35 -11.99
C SER A 151 26.69 -7.33 -12.66
N VAL A 152 26.58 -6.59 -13.74
CA VAL A 152 25.39 -6.62 -14.55
C VAL A 152 25.38 -8.01 -15.20
N GLY A 153 24.77 -8.97 -14.51
CA GLY A 153 24.63 -10.39 -14.84
C GLY A 153 25.67 -11.00 -15.77
N VAL A 154 26.74 -11.57 -15.22
CA VAL A 154 27.25 -12.85 -15.72
C VAL A 154 27.18 -13.82 -14.55
N SER A 155 26.03 -14.47 -14.41
CA SER A 155 26.07 -15.84 -13.89
C SER A 155 26.85 -16.65 -14.93
N SER A 156 28.08 -17.01 -14.60
CA SER A 156 28.98 -17.76 -15.47
C SER A 156 28.53 -19.22 -15.62
N ALA A 157 27.41 -19.43 -16.28
CA ALA A 157 27.02 -20.75 -16.74
C ALA A 157 26.48 -20.62 -18.16
N LEU A 158 27.11 -21.38 -19.06
CA LEU A 158 26.79 -21.56 -20.49
C LEU A 158 27.48 -20.58 -21.45
N ARG A 159 28.76 -20.85 -21.67
CA ARG A 159 29.32 -20.83 -23.03
C ARG A 159 28.81 -22.09 -23.75
N ASP A 160 28.02 -21.93 -24.81
CA ASP A 160 28.47 -22.25 -26.17
C ASP A 160 27.35 -22.10 -27.20
N ASN A 161 27.68 -21.27 -28.20
CA ASN A 161 27.32 -21.26 -29.62
C ASN A 161 26.03 -21.97 -30.10
N THR A 162 25.16 -21.20 -30.75
CA THR A 162 24.77 -21.48 -32.15
C THR A 162 24.30 -20.20 -32.85
N SER A 163 24.89 -19.95 -34.02
CA SER A 163 24.53 -18.95 -35.01
C SER A 163 23.09 -19.11 -35.51
N SER A 164 22.27 -18.05 -35.45
CA SER A 164 21.06 -17.92 -36.28
C SER A 164 20.70 -16.45 -36.49
N GLU A 165 20.58 -16.05 -37.76
CA GLU A 165 20.04 -14.77 -38.22
C GLU A 165 18.54 -14.66 -37.89
N TYR A 166 18.24 -14.14 -36.71
CA TYR A 166 17.00 -13.41 -36.40
C TYR A 166 17.43 -12.29 -35.48
N GLY A 167 16.93 -11.06 -35.69
CA GLY A 167 17.36 -9.84 -34.97
C GLY A 167 17.62 -10.12 -33.50
N ALA A 168 18.89 -10.32 -33.17
CA ALA A 168 19.27 -10.96 -31.93
C ALA A 168 19.05 -9.95 -30.82
N VAL A 169 17.99 -10.15 -30.03
CA VAL A 169 17.79 -9.40 -28.79
C VAL A 169 19.03 -9.67 -27.95
N THR A 170 19.82 -8.64 -27.75
CA THR A 170 21.08 -8.76 -27.02
C THR A 170 20.77 -8.95 -25.53
N ILE A 171 21.74 -9.48 -24.79
CA ILE A 171 21.64 -9.57 -23.33
C ILE A 171 21.48 -8.16 -22.71
N GLU A 172 22.01 -7.14 -23.37
CA GLU A 172 21.86 -5.74 -22.99
C GLU A 172 20.42 -5.25 -23.20
N ASP A 173 19.78 -5.61 -24.31
CA ASP A 173 18.36 -5.29 -24.57
C ASP A 173 17.43 -5.94 -23.54
N LEU A 174 17.68 -7.22 -23.20
CA LEU A 174 16.90 -7.92 -22.15
C LEU A 174 17.07 -7.26 -20.79
N ARG A 175 18.28 -6.83 -20.47
CA ARG A 175 18.60 -6.14 -19.21
C ARG A 175 17.94 -4.78 -19.12
N ASP A 176 17.98 -3.99 -20.18
CA ASP A 176 17.31 -2.70 -20.21
C ASP A 176 15.79 -2.86 -20.13
N ALA A 177 15.24 -3.91 -20.77
CA ALA A 177 13.84 -4.29 -20.57
C ALA A 177 13.54 -4.67 -19.11
N ILE A 178 14.42 -5.43 -18.43
CA ILE A 178 14.25 -5.78 -17.00
C ILE A 178 14.28 -4.53 -16.12
N LYS A 179 15.16 -3.55 -16.38
CA LYS A 179 15.16 -2.27 -15.67
C LYS A 179 13.81 -1.57 -15.82
N VAL A 180 13.28 -1.49 -17.04
CA VAL A 180 11.96 -0.89 -17.30
C VAL A 180 10.87 -1.63 -16.55
N VAL A 181 10.86 -2.96 -16.55
CA VAL A 181 9.89 -3.77 -15.80
C VAL A 181 9.97 -3.52 -14.29
N ARG A 182 11.19 -3.45 -13.72
CA ARG A 182 11.37 -3.08 -12.31
C ARG A 182 10.83 -1.69 -12.02
N LEU A 183 11.11 -0.71 -12.87
CA LEU A 183 10.60 0.66 -12.73
C LEU A 183 9.06 0.68 -12.74
N LEU A 184 8.45 -0.03 -13.69
CA LEU A 184 7.00 -0.18 -13.77
C LEU A 184 6.42 -0.86 -12.52
N SER A 185 7.10 -1.87 -11.98
CA SER A 185 6.68 -2.53 -10.74
C SER A 185 6.70 -1.58 -9.53
N TYR A 186 7.71 -0.70 -9.45
CA TYR A 186 7.81 0.32 -8.41
C TYR A 186 6.68 1.34 -8.53
N PHE A 187 6.42 1.86 -9.74
CA PHE A 187 5.31 2.77 -9.96
C PHE A 187 3.95 2.14 -9.66
N ASN A 188 3.72 0.89 -10.03
CA ASN A 188 2.47 0.20 -9.70
C ASN A 188 2.20 0.12 -8.19
N GLN A 189 3.23 0.12 -7.33
CA GLN A 189 3.06 0.13 -5.88
C GLN A 189 2.77 1.53 -5.33
N VAL A 190 3.36 2.57 -5.91
CA VAL A 190 3.24 3.96 -5.42
C VAL A 190 1.99 4.66 -5.96
N LEU A 191 1.59 4.37 -7.20
CA LEU A 191 0.46 5.02 -7.88
C LEU A 191 -0.87 4.89 -7.11
N PRO A 192 -1.25 3.75 -6.50
CA PRO A 192 -2.48 3.65 -5.72
C PRO A 192 -2.51 4.58 -4.50
N ALA A 193 -1.38 4.74 -3.81
CA ALA A 193 -1.28 5.62 -2.66
C ALA A 193 -1.43 7.10 -3.08
N VAL A 194 -0.76 7.50 -4.16
CA VAL A 194 -0.90 8.84 -4.74
C VAL A 194 -2.32 9.10 -5.23
N GLN A 195 -2.95 8.11 -5.88
CA GLN A 195 -4.33 8.22 -6.33
C GLN A 195 -5.31 8.40 -5.16
N SER A 196 -5.11 7.68 -4.05
CA SER A 196 -5.92 7.85 -2.84
C SER A 196 -5.79 9.28 -2.29
N GLN A 197 -4.55 9.77 -2.13
CA GLN A 197 -4.29 11.12 -1.66
C GLN A 197 -4.91 12.19 -2.58
N MET A 198 -4.88 11.97 -3.89
CA MET A 198 -5.49 12.89 -4.85
C MET A 198 -7.03 12.87 -4.76
N ASN A 199 -7.64 11.70 -4.54
CA ASN A 199 -9.08 11.59 -4.34
C ASN A 199 -9.52 12.30 -3.05
N GLU A 200 -8.80 12.10 -1.94
CA GLU A 200 -9.03 12.79 -0.67
C GLU A 200 -8.91 14.31 -0.81
N LEU A 201 -7.86 14.79 -1.50
CA LEU A 201 -7.68 16.22 -1.75
C LEU A 201 -8.79 16.81 -2.64
N THR A 202 -9.25 16.05 -3.63
CA THR A 202 -10.35 16.46 -4.52
C THR A 202 -11.65 16.60 -3.72
N GLU A 203 -11.95 15.64 -2.85
CA GLU A 203 -13.12 15.70 -1.98
C GLU A 203 -13.06 16.94 -1.05
N GLU A 204 -11.90 17.20 -0.45
CA GLU A 204 -11.70 18.39 0.39
C GLU A 204 -11.91 19.69 -0.40
N VAL A 205 -11.37 19.79 -1.62
CA VAL A 205 -11.58 20.97 -2.48
C VAL A 205 -13.06 21.13 -2.83
N THR A 206 -13.76 20.07 -3.20
CA THR A 206 -15.20 20.15 -3.52
C THR A 206 -16.04 20.54 -2.31
N ASN A 207 -15.68 20.07 -1.11
CA ASN A 207 -16.32 20.46 0.13
C ASN A 207 -16.08 21.94 0.44
N GLN A 208 -14.84 22.42 0.25
CA GLN A 208 -14.51 23.84 0.39
C GLN A 208 -15.25 24.71 -0.63
N GLU A 209 -15.36 24.28 -1.89
CA GLU A 209 -16.13 24.96 -2.92
C GLU A 209 -17.62 25.04 -2.57
N SER A 210 -18.21 23.96 -2.05
CA SER A 210 -19.61 23.96 -1.56
C SER A 210 -19.80 24.94 -0.42
N ARG A 211 -18.88 24.95 0.55
CA ARG A 211 -18.92 25.89 1.69
C ARG A 211 -18.77 27.34 1.23
N LEU A 212 -17.91 27.62 0.25
CA LEU A 212 -17.77 28.95 -0.36
C LEU A 212 -19.01 29.34 -1.16
N ALA A 213 -19.66 28.39 -1.84
CA ALA A 213 -20.90 28.60 -2.58
C ALA A 213 -22.08 28.94 -1.65
N GLU A 214 -22.14 28.32 -0.46
CA GLU A 214 -23.14 28.66 0.56
C GLU A 214 -22.95 30.08 1.10
N VAL A 215 -21.72 30.47 1.46
CA VAL A 215 -21.40 31.83 1.93
C VAL A 215 -21.68 32.89 0.85
N THR A 216 -21.40 32.59 -0.42
CA THR A 216 -21.69 33.52 -1.54
C THR A 216 -23.15 33.53 -1.97
N GLY A 217 -23.87 32.41 -1.81
CA GLY A 217 -25.32 32.30 -2.03
C GLY A 217 -26.14 33.10 -1.02
N GLU A 218 -25.70 33.15 0.24
CA GLU A 218 -26.29 34.01 1.28
C GLU A 218 -26.05 35.50 1.01
N GLY A 219 -24.97 35.86 0.29
CA GLY A 219 -24.65 37.23 -0.11
C GLY A 219 -25.52 37.81 -1.23
N LEU A 220 -26.15 36.97 -2.06
CA LEU A 220 -26.93 37.42 -3.24
C LEU A 220 -28.41 37.70 -2.96
N LEU A 221 -28.87 37.53 -1.72
CA LEU A 221 -30.23 37.92 -1.31
C LEU A 221 -30.36 39.41 -0.96
N ASN A 222 -29.25 40.16 -0.81
CA ASN A 222 -29.31 41.53 -0.29
C ASN A 222 -29.00 42.68 -1.26
N THR A 223 -28.75 42.44 -2.55
CA THR A 223 -28.67 43.53 -3.54
C THR A 223 -29.21 43.10 -4.90
N ARG A 224 -30.50 43.34 -5.17
CA ARG A 224 -31.07 43.29 -6.53
C ARG A 224 -31.42 44.71 -7.01
N PRO A 225 -30.74 45.28 -8.01
CA PRO A 225 -31.37 46.23 -8.92
C PRO A 225 -32.16 45.45 -9.98
N ARG A 226 -33.41 45.85 -10.20
CA ARG A 226 -34.30 45.31 -11.24
C ARG A 226 -33.81 45.73 -12.63
N LEU A 227 -33.74 44.80 -13.58
CA LEU A 227 -33.73 45.11 -15.01
C LEU A 227 -34.89 44.38 -15.72
N PRO A 228 -35.52 44.99 -16.74
CA PRO A 228 -36.79 44.52 -17.28
C PRO A 228 -36.62 43.41 -18.32
N ARG A 229 -37.63 42.52 -18.39
CA ARG A 229 -37.73 41.42 -19.35
C ARG A 229 -38.01 41.94 -20.77
N LEU A 230 -37.26 41.46 -21.75
CA LEU A 230 -37.66 41.45 -23.16
C LEU A 230 -38.01 40.01 -23.56
N SER A 231 -39.22 39.80 -24.09
CA SER A 231 -39.72 38.52 -24.57
C SER A 231 -39.85 38.52 -26.09
N CYS A 232 -39.42 37.45 -26.76
CA CYS A 232 -39.99 36.88 -28.00
C CYS A 232 -39.10 35.70 -28.44
N ARG A 233 -39.48 34.43 -28.27
CA ARG A 233 -40.42 33.57 -29.02
C ARG A 233 -39.84 33.00 -30.32
N ASN A 234 -39.60 31.68 -30.27
CA ASN A 234 -39.09 30.77 -31.29
C ASN A 234 -39.70 30.92 -32.70
N ARG A 235 -38.83 30.85 -33.73
CA ARG A 235 -39.05 30.24 -35.06
C ARG A 235 -37.66 30.19 -35.73
N LEU A 236 -37.06 29.04 -36.05
CA LEU A 236 -37.13 28.46 -37.40
C LEU A 236 -36.34 27.12 -37.40
N LEU A 237 -37.06 26.00 -37.23
CA LEU A 237 -36.70 24.71 -37.81
C LEU A 237 -37.59 24.57 -39.04
N GLY A 238 -37.05 24.81 -40.23
CA GLY A 238 -37.90 24.83 -41.42
C GLY A 238 -37.23 25.15 -42.74
N GLU A 239 -35.93 24.90 -42.94
CA GLU A 239 -35.35 24.95 -44.29
C GLU A 239 -34.30 23.82 -44.50
N MET A 240 -34.70 22.59 -44.21
CA MET A 240 -34.15 21.42 -44.91
C MET A 240 -35.13 21.03 -46.00
N GLN A 241 -34.67 21.05 -47.26
CA GLN A 241 -35.24 20.44 -48.49
C GLN A 241 -35.55 21.43 -49.61
N ARG A 242 -34.50 21.90 -50.31
CA ARG A 242 -34.55 22.06 -51.77
C ARG A 242 -33.34 21.39 -52.43
N MET A 243 -33.64 20.21 -53.00
CA MET A 243 -33.16 19.70 -54.30
C MET A 243 -31.68 19.27 -54.50
N LYS A 244 -31.43 17.98 -54.19
CA LYS A 244 -30.93 16.83 -55.01
C LYS A 244 -29.76 16.94 -56.05
N PRO A 245 -29.08 15.80 -56.37
CA PRO A 245 -27.65 15.70 -56.73
C PRO A 245 -27.32 15.27 -58.19
N ALA A 246 -26.06 15.44 -58.64
CA ALA A 246 -25.38 14.75 -59.77
C ALA A 246 -23.91 15.23 -59.85
N ARG A 247 -22.86 14.53 -60.30
CA ARG A 247 -22.56 13.17 -60.78
C ARG A 247 -21.02 13.03 -60.79
N GLN A 248 -20.53 11.80 -60.70
CA GLN A 248 -19.12 11.39 -60.88
C GLN A 248 -18.51 11.82 -62.22
N ARG A 249 -17.19 12.11 -62.23
CA ARG A 249 -16.22 11.64 -63.26
C ARG A 249 -14.79 11.54 -62.68
N ARG A 250 -14.18 10.35 -62.77
CA ARG A 250 -12.72 10.13 -62.95
C ARG A 250 -12.52 9.84 -64.45
N PRO A 251 -11.35 10.12 -65.08
CA PRO A 251 -10.15 9.25 -64.95
C PRO A 251 -8.77 9.94 -65.07
N TYR A 252 -7.71 9.21 -64.67
CA TYR A 252 -6.25 9.38 -64.95
C TYR A 252 -5.94 9.12 -66.46
N PRO A 253 -4.70 9.14 -67.05
CA PRO A 253 -3.33 9.17 -66.50
C PRO A 253 -2.23 9.98 -67.29
N ALA A 254 -0.94 9.80 -66.88
CA ALA A 254 0.31 9.69 -67.69
C ALA A 254 1.28 10.89 -67.85
N GLY A 255 2.44 10.82 -67.16
CA GLY A 255 3.80 10.62 -67.71
C GLY A 255 4.54 11.66 -68.60
N ARG A 256 5.83 11.89 -68.23
CA ARG A 256 7.01 12.43 -68.98
C ARG A 256 7.04 13.94 -69.26
N ASN A 257 8.16 14.65 -69.22
CA ASN A 257 9.60 14.32 -69.29
C ASN A 257 10.38 14.81 -68.07
#